data_AF-A0AAV2USV8-F1
#
_entry.id   AF-A0AAV2USV8-F1
#
_cell.length_a   1.000
_cell.length_b   1.000
_cell.length_c   1.000
_cell.angle_alpha   90.00
_cell.angle_beta   90.00
_cell.angle_gamma   90.00
#
_symmetry.space_group_name_H-M   'P 1'
#
loop_
_entity.id
_entity.type
_entity.pdbx_description
1 polymer ?
#
loop_
_entity_poly.entity_id
_entity_poly.type
_entity_poly.pdbx_seq_one_letter_code
_entity_poly.pdbx_strand_id
1 'polypeptide(L)'
;MFARLWLRRPTCLPALDLSKMVLGRMPAETTFESVKQEFEQELHRVGLKRFQENIHAEKLILEQLLRQKEELTKKIDKECLNPALRRCANGYDVKGLYWGKIQEDLSKIQSKKERVEMDEMIDWLCARRRFLKEWNNLSLDKEPNCSALPTL
;
A
#
# COMPACT_ATOMS: atom_id res chain seq x y z
N MET A 1 41.60 -24.94 -31.33
CA MET A 1 42.36 -23.87 -30.64
C MET A 1 41.38 -22.83 -30.13
N PHE A 2 41.53 -22.41 -28.87
CA PHE A 2 40.69 -21.46 -28.15
C PHE A 2 40.92 -20.00 -28.58
N ALA A 3 39.87 -19.17 -28.52
CA ALA A 3 39.83 -17.81 -27.94
C ALA A 3 38.42 -17.21 -28.22
N ARG A 4 37.47 -17.22 -27.28
CA ARG A 4 37.20 -16.19 -26.25
C ARG A 4 37.13 -14.75 -26.80
N LEU A 5 35.91 -14.24 -26.99
CA LEU A 5 35.57 -12.84 -26.75
C LEU A 5 34.36 -12.80 -25.81
N TRP A 6 34.67 -12.52 -24.55
CA TRP A 6 33.71 -12.29 -23.47
C TRP A 6 33.20 -10.85 -23.52
N LEU A 7 31.93 -10.69 -23.14
CA LEU A 7 31.36 -9.53 -22.43
C LEU A 7 31.25 -8.19 -23.18
N ARG A 8 30.05 -7.94 -23.70
CA ARG A 8 29.31 -6.73 -23.32
C ARG A 8 27.96 -7.14 -22.75
N ARG A 9 27.91 -7.25 -21.42
CA ARG A 9 26.66 -7.08 -20.66
C ARG A 9 26.16 -5.67 -20.97
N PRO A 10 24.89 -5.45 -21.36
CA PRO A 10 24.24 -4.21 -20.99
C PRO A 10 24.10 -4.24 -19.46
N THR A 11 25.06 -3.60 -18.80
CA THR A 11 24.91 -3.10 -17.43
C THR A 11 23.73 -2.13 -17.40
N CYS A 12 23.01 -2.14 -16.28
CA CYS A 12 21.80 -1.38 -15.97
C CYS A 12 20.51 -2.05 -16.47
N LEU A 13 20.02 -3.05 -15.71
CA LEU A 13 18.58 -3.12 -15.47
C LEU A 13 18.13 -1.69 -15.07
N PRO A 14 17.14 -1.08 -15.74
CA PRO A 14 16.65 0.21 -15.29
C PRO A 14 16.26 0.04 -13.82
N ALA A 15 16.78 0.91 -12.95
CA ALA A 15 16.28 0.99 -11.59
C ALA A 15 14.76 1.08 -11.71
N LEU A 16 14.08 0.07 -11.17
CA LEU A 16 12.65 -0.11 -11.36
C LEU A 16 12.00 1.11 -10.73
N ASP A 17 11.54 2.04 -11.57
CA ASP A 17 11.01 3.32 -11.15
C ASP A 17 9.62 3.06 -10.57
N LEU A 18 9.59 2.75 -9.26
CA LEU A 18 8.38 2.39 -8.53
C LEU A 18 7.29 3.46 -8.68
N SER A 19 7.67 4.71 -8.96
CA SER A 19 6.74 5.82 -9.19
C SER A 19 5.92 5.70 -10.48
N LYS A 20 6.37 4.90 -11.46
CA LYS A 20 5.71 4.68 -12.74
C LYS A 20 4.91 3.38 -12.79
N MET A 21 4.94 2.59 -11.72
CA MET A 21 4.24 1.31 -11.69
C MET A 21 2.74 1.57 -11.54
N VAL A 22 1.96 1.08 -12.51
CA VAL A 22 0.50 1.18 -12.46
C VAL A 22 -0.02 0.14 -11.48
N LEU A 23 -0.46 0.60 -10.31
CA LEU A 23 -1.09 -0.24 -9.31
C LEU A 23 -2.59 -0.30 -9.53
N GLY A 24 -3.17 -1.49 -9.37
CA GLY A 24 -4.61 -1.63 -9.25
C GLY A 24 -5.14 -0.99 -7.95
N ARG A 25 -6.46 -0.83 -7.90
CA ARG A 25 -7.20 -0.39 -6.72
C ARG A 25 -8.27 -1.42 -6.45
N MET A 26 -8.54 -1.69 -5.19
CA MET A 26 -9.62 -2.59 -4.80
C MET A 26 -10.79 -1.78 -4.23
N PRO A 27 -11.68 -1.22 -5.08
CA PRO A 27 -12.90 -0.60 -4.58
C PRO A 27 -13.74 -1.62 -3.80
N ALA A 28 -14.62 -1.13 -2.93
CA ALA A 28 -15.39 -1.97 -2.01
C ALA A 28 -16.24 -3.07 -2.69
N GLU A 29 -16.61 -2.87 -3.96
CA GLU A 29 -17.40 -3.81 -4.76
C GLU A 29 -16.55 -4.93 -5.40
N THR A 30 -15.23 -4.88 -5.27
CA THR A 30 -14.32 -5.84 -5.89
C THR A 30 -14.47 -7.21 -5.23
N THR A 31 -14.77 -8.22 -6.04
CA THR A 31 -14.87 -9.60 -5.56
C THR A 31 -13.49 -10.28 -5.55
N PHE A 32 -13.34 -11.28 -4.68
CA PHE A 32 -12.14 -12.10 -4.65
C PHE A 32 -11.84 -12.76 -6.02
N GLU A 33 -12.87 -13.29 -6.69
CA GLU A 33 -12.73 -13.93 -8.00
C GLU A 33 -12.23 -12.98 -9.10
N SER A 34 -12.65 -11.70 -9.08
CA SER A 34 -12.13 -10.71 -10.04
C SER A 34 -10.62 -10.47 -9.89
N VAL A 35 -10.13 -10.39 -8.65
CA VAL A 35 -8.69 -10.21 -8.38
C VAL A 35 -7.89 -11.42 -8.88
N LYS A 36 -8.42 -12.63 -8.65
CA LYS A 36 -7.82 -13.87 -9.12
C LYS A 36 -7.71 -13.93 -10.64
N GLN A 37 -8.79 -13.58 -11.34
CA GLN A 37 -8.80 -13.55 -12.80
C GLN A 37 -7.80 -12.53 -13.36
N GLU A 38 -7.71 -11.33 -12.79
CA GLU A 38 -6.72 -10.34 -13.21
C GLU A 38 -5.29 -10.83 -13.00
N PHE A 39 -5.04 -11.50 -11.88
CA PHE A 39 -3.75 -12.07 -11.55
C PHE A 39 -3.32 -13.18 -12.54
N GLU A 40 -4.23 -14.12 -12.85
CA GLU A 40 -3.97 -15.18 -13.83
C GLU A 40 -3.74 -14.62 -15.24
N GLN A 41 -4.56 -13.64 -15.65
CA GLN A 41 -4.40 -12.97 -16.95
C GLN A 41 -3.07 -12.23 -17.06
N GLU A 42 -2.63 -11.54 -16.01
CA GLU A 42 -1.33 -10.86 -16.01
C GLU A 42 -0.19 -11.86 -16.19
N LEU A 43 -0.18 -12.96 -15.43
CA LEU A 43 0.84 -14.00 -15.54
C LEU A 43 0.94 -14.54 -16.97
N HIS A 44 -0.20 -14.80 -17.62
CA HIS A 44 -0.23 -15.23 -19.01
C HIS A 44 0.29 -14.18 -20.00
N ARG A 45 0.04 -12.89 -19.74
CA ARG A 45 0.45 -11.78 -20.63
C ARG A 45 1.94 -11.43 -20.51
N VAL A 46 2.47 -11.31 -19.29
CA VAL A 46 3.84 -10.82 -19.07
C VAL A 46 4.87 -11.94 -18.94
N GLY A 47 4.41 -13.16 -18.63
CA GLY A 47 5.25 -14.32 -18.39
C GLY A 47 5.90 -14.32 -17.00
N LEU A 48 6.26 -15.52 -16.53
CA LEU A 48 6.67 -15.78 -15.14
C LEU A 48 7.79 -14.85 -14.62
N LYS A 49 8.82 -14.59 -15.43
CA LYS A 49 9.97 -13.79 -14.99
C LYS A 49 9.61 -12.35 -14.69
N ARG A 50 8.88 -11.69 -15.60
CA ARG A 50 8.42 -10.30 -15.40
C ARG A 50 7.38 -10.22 -14.30
N PHE A 51 6.54 -11.24 -14.19
CA PHE A 51 5.56 -11.34 -13.12
C PHE A 51 6.24 -11.35 -11.74
N GLN A 52 7.30 -12.14 -11.57
CA GLN A 52 8.09 -12.15 -10.33
C GLN A 52 8.77 -10.80 -10.03
N GLU A 53 9.28 -10.12 -11.06
CA GLU A 53 9.84 -8.77 -10.93
C GLU A 53 8.77 -7.76 -10.46
N ASN A 54 7.56 -7.81 -11.05
CA ASN A 54 6.42 -6.98 -10.64
C ASN A 54 6.03 -7.23 -9.19
N ILE A 55 5.94 -8.49 -8.76
CA ILE A 55 5.59 -8.85 -7.37
C ILE A 55 6.60 -8.32 -6.38
N HIS A 56 7.89 -8.40 -6.70
CA HIS A 56 8.94 -7.86 -5.85
C HIS A 56 8.79 -6.32 -5.73
N ALA A 57 8.49 -5.64 -6.83
CA ALA A 57 8.23 -4.20 -6.83
C ALA A 57 6.96 -3.84 -6.03
N GLU A 58 5.88 -4.59 -6.19
CA GLU A 58 4.63 -4.46 -5.43
C GLU A 58 4.89 -4.55 -3.92
N LYS A 59 5.75 -5.47 -3.48
CA LYS A 59 6.13 -5.61 -2.06
C LYS A 59 6.79 -4.34 -1.53
N LEU A 60 7.75 -3.77 -2.27
CA LEU A 60 8.44 -2.55 -1.86
C LEU A 60 7.47 -1.36 -1.78
N ILE A 61 6.55 -1.27 -2.74
CA ILE A 61 5.52 -0.22 -2.76
C ILE A 61 4.57 -0.38 -1.59
N LEU A 62 4.13 -1.61 -1.26
CA LEU A 62 3.30 -1.87 -0.10
C LEU A 62 3.99 -1.42 1.19
N GLU A 63 5.27 -1.75 1.38
CA GLU A 63 6.04 -1.30 2.55
C GLU A 63 6.13 0.23 2.62
N GLN A 64 6.30 0.90 1.48
CA GLN A 64 6.32 2.36 1.41
C GLN A 64 4.95 2.98 1.75
N LEU A 65 3.86 2.45 1.19
CA LEU A 65 2.50 2.92 1.46
C LEU A 65 2.13 2.74 2.93
N LEU A 66 2.50 1.61 3.54
CA LEU A 66 2.27 1.37 4.96
C LEU A 66 3.02 2.38 5.85
N ARG A 67 4.28 2.69 5.53
CA ARG A 67 5.05 3.72 6.25
C ARG A 67 4.41 5.11 6.09
N GLN A 68 4.02 5.47 4.88
CA GLN A 68 3.34 6.74 4.61
C GLN A 68 2.02 6.84 5.38
N LYS A 69 1.23 5.76 5.41
CA LYS A 69 -0.01 5.70 6.19
C LYS A 69 0.25 5.86 7.68
N GLU A 70 1.29 5.22 8.22
CA GLU A 70 1.68 5.35 9.63
C GLU A 70 2.12 6.78 9.97
N GLU A 71 2.93 7.42 9.12
CA GLU A 71 3.34 8.81 9.28
C GLU A 71 2.17 9.78 9.26
N LEU A 72 1.23 9.59 8.32
CA LEU A 72 0.02 10.41 8.24
C LEU A 72 -0.88 10.19 9.47
N THR A 73 -1.02 8.94 9.93
CA THR A 73 -1.79 8.62 11.14
C THR A 73 -1.18 9.32 12.36
N LYS A 74 0.14 9.27 12.52
CA LYS A 74 0.84 9.99 13.61
C LYS A 74 0.63 11.51 13.54
N LYS A 75 0.63 12.09 12.33
CA LYS A 75 0.34 13.52 12.14
C LYS A 75 -1.10 13.86 12.54
N ILE A 76 -2.07 13.09 12.06
CA ILE A 76 -3.49 13.25 12.43
C ILE A 76 -3.67 13.12 13.94
N ASP A 77 -3.01 12.14 14.56
CA ASP A 77 -3.08 11.95 16.02
C ASP A 77 -2.54 13.17 16.76
N LYS A 78 -1.39 13.69 16.33
CA LYS A 78 -0.73 14.82 16.98
C LYS A 78 -1.49 16.14 16.79
N GLU A 79 -1.98 16.40 15.59
CA GLU A 79 -2.52 17.70 15.19
C GLU A 79 -4.04 17.80 15.34
N CYS A 80 -4.76 16.68 15.26
CA CYS A 80 -6.23 16.65 15.30
C CYS A 80 -6.76 15.91 16.53
N LEU A 81 -6.39 14.64 16.71
CA LEU A 81 -7.00 13.78 17.73
C LEU A 81 -6.60 14.18 19.16
N ASN A 82 -5.30 14.26 19.43
CA ASN A 82 -4.77 14.56 20.76
C ASN A 82 -5.23 15.93 21.29
N PRO A 83 -5.26 17.01 20.47
CA PRO A 83 -5.83 18.28 20.89
C PRO A 83 -7.31 18.16 21.27
N ALA A 84 -8.11 17.41 20.49
CA ALA A 84 -9.52 17.20 20.79
C ALA A 84 -9.72 16.41 22.08
N LEU A 85 -8.94 15.34 22.30
CA LEU A 85 -8.96 14.55 23.52
C LEU A 85 -8.57 15.38 24.75
N ARG A 86 -7.50 16.18 24.67
CA ARG A 86 -7.09 17.09 25.76
C ARG A 86 -8.16 18.13 26.06
N ARG A 87 -8.77 18.70 25.04
CA ARG A 87 -9.86 19.67 25.21
C ARG A 87 -11.06 19.05 25.93
N CYS A 88 -11.45 17.85 25.51
CA CYS A 88 -12.51 17.07 26.15
C CYS A 88 -12.17 16.74 27.61
N ALA A 89 -10.95 16.27 27.88
CA ALA A 89 -10.47 15.96 29.23
C ALA A 89 -10.48 17.18 30.17
N ASN A 90 -10.28 18.37 29.62
CA ASN A 90 -10.38 19.64 30.35
C ASN A 90 -11.83 20.14 30.55
N GLY A 91 -12.84 19.36 30.13
CA GLY A 91 -14.26 19.67 30.29
C GLY A 91 -14.84 20.63 29.26
N TYR A 92 -14.08 20.99 28.21
CA TYR A 92 -14.56 21.88 27.16
C TYR A 92 -15.29 21.12 26.05
N ASP A 93 -16.30 21.77 25.46
CA ASP A 93 -16.98 21.21 24.29
C ASP A 93 -16.03 21.13 23.09
N VAL A 94 -16.08 19.97 22.43
CA VAL A 94 -15.33 19.61 21.22
C VAL A 94 -16.19 19.72 19.96
N LYS A 95 -17.48 20.01 20.09
CA LYS A 95 -18.41 20.18 18.96
C LYS A 95 -18.37 21.59 18.38
N GLY A 96 -19.22 21.83 17.38
CA GLY A 96 -19.41 23.15 16.79
C GLY A 96 -18.16 23.69 16.10
N LEU A 97 -17.81 24.94 16.37
CA LEU A 97 -16.70 25.65 15.72
C LEU A 97 -15.36 24.93 15.89
N TYR A 98 -15.11 24.32 17.05
CA TYR A 98 -13.87 23.59 17.29
C TYR A 98 -13.78 22.36 16.38
N TRP A 99 -14.87 21.58 16.29
CA TRP A 99 -14.94 20.43 15.40
C TRP A 99 -14.74 20.82 13.93
N GLY A 100 -15.38 21.90 13.49
CA GLY A 100 -15.23 22.42 12.13
C GLY A 100 -13.77 22.76 11.80
N LYS A 101 -13.05 23.40 12.72
CA LYS A 101 -11.62 23.68 12.56
C LYS A 101 -10.78 22.40 12.48
N ILE A 102 -11.06 21.42 13.35
CA ILE A 102 -10.35 20.13 13.32
C ILE A 102 -10.57 19.39 12.01
N GLN A 103 -11.78 19.43 11.45
CA GLN A 103 -12.06 18.84 10.14
C GLN A 103 -11.32 19.55 9.01
N GLU A 104 -11.22 20.88 9.06
CA GLU A 104 -10.44 21.66 8.10
C GLU A 104 -8.95 21.30 8.19
N ASP A 105 -8.40 21.25 9.40
CA ASP A 105 -6.99 20.89 9.62
C ASP A 105 -6.70 19.44 9.20
N LEU A 106 -7.62 18.50 9.46
CA LEU A 106 -7.52 17.13 8.96
C LEU A 106 -7.48 17.08 7.42
N SER A 107 -8.31 17.88 6.75
CA SER A 107 -8.35 17.93 5.28
C SER A 107 -7.07 18.51 4.66
N LYS A 108 -6.31 19.33 5.40
CA LYS A 108 -4.99 19.83 4.98
C LYS A 108 -3.89 18.79 5.11
N ILE A 109 -4.00 17.87 6.08
CA ILE A 109 -3.05 16.78 6.28
C ILE A 109 -3.25 15.69 5.23
N GLN A 110 -4.51 15.28 5.03
CA GLN A 110 -4.87 14.27 4.04
C GLN A 110 -6.33 14.47 3.62
N SER A 111 -6.58 14.56 2.32
CA SER A 111 -7.96 14.60 1.83
C SER A 111 -8.64 13.24 1.99
N LYS A 112 -9.97 13.24 2.13
CA LYS A 112 -10.76 11.99 2.20
C LYS A 112 -10.50 11.10 0.97
N LYS A 113 -10.36 11.71 -0.21
CA LYS A 113 -10.12 10.99 -1.46
C LYS A 113 -8.75 10.29 -1.44
N GLU A 114 -7.68 11.01 -1.12
CA GLU A 114 -6.33 10.43 -1.03
C GLU A 114 -6.25 9.29 -0.01
N ARG A 115 -6.95 9.43 1.12
CA ARG A 115 -7.04 8.37 2.12
C ARG A 115 -7.67 7.10 1.57
N VAL A 116 -8.84 7.24 0.93
CA VAL A 116 -9.56 6.10 0.33
C VAL A 116 -8.72 5.44 -0.76
N GLU A 117 -8.11 6.22 -1.66
CA GLU A 117 -7.28 5.68 -2.73
C GLU A 117 -6.06 4.92 -2.18
N MET A 118 -5.43 5.43 -1.11
CA MET A 118 -4.32 4.75 -0.44
C MET A 118 -4.76 3.44 0.20
N ASP A 119 -5.91 3.43 0.88
CA ASP A 119 -6.47 2.21 1.48
C ASP A 119 -6.83 1.17 0.40
N GLU A 120 -7.50 1.58 -0.69
CA GLU A 120 -7.81 0.70 -1.81
C GLU A 120 -6.58 0.10 -2.49
N MET A 121 -5.48 0.88 -2.60
CA MET A 121 -4.20 0.39 -3.12
C MET A 121 -3.53 -0.61 -2.16
N ILE A 122 -3.55 -0.33 -0.86
CA ILE A 122 -3.00 -1.25 0.15
C ILE A 122 -3.79 -2.56 0.15
N ASP A 123 -5.12 -2.49 0.11
CA ASP A 123 -5.98 -3.66 0.10
C ASP A 123 -5.79 -4.50 -1.16
N TRP A 124 -5.68 -3.86 -2.32
CA TRP A 124 -5.34 -4.52 -3.58
C TRP A 124 -4.03 -5.31 -3.50
N LEU A 125 -2.95 -4.67 -3.04
CA LEU A 125 -1.63 -5.28 -2.89
C LEU A 125 -1.66 -6.43 -1.87
N CYS A 126 -2.38 -6.25 -0.75
CA CYS A 126 -2.56 -7.29 0.25
C CYS A 126 -3.31 -8.50 -0.32
N ALA A 127 -4.39 -8.28 -1.08
CA ALA A 127 -5.17 -9.33 -1.70
C ALA A 127 -4.31 -10.14 -2.69
N ARG A 128 -3.58 -9.47 -3.59
CA ARG A 128 -2.65 -10.12 -4.54
C ARG A 128 -1.59 -10.95 -3.85
N ARG A 129 -1.05 -10.46 -2.72
CA ARG A 129 -0.07 -11.22 -1.93
C ARG A 129 -0.67 -12.44 -1.24
N ARG A 130 -1.94 -12.40 -0.82
CA ARG A 130 -2.66 -13.57 -0.31
C ARG A 130 -2.83 -14.62 -1.41
N PHE A 131 -3.23 -14.22 -2.62
CA PHE A 131 -3.29 -15.12 -3.77
C PHE A 131 -1.95 -15.78 -4.06
N LEU A 132 -0.86 -15.01 -4.07
CA LEU A 132 0.48 -15.55 -4.27
C LEU A 132 0.88 -16.62 -3.27
N LYS A 133 0.46 -16.48 -2.01
CA LYS A 133 0.71 -17.46 -0.97
C LYS A 133 -0.11 -18.72 -1.18
N GLU A 134 -1.40 -18.56 -1.47
CA GLU A 134 -2.31 -19.68 -1.76
C GLU A 134 -1.88 -20.46 -3.00
N TRP A 135 -1.42 -19.77 -4.04
CA TRP A 135 -0.96 -20.38 -5.28
C TRP A 135 0.38 -21.12 -5.13
N ASN A 136 1.29 -20.62 -4.28
CA ASN A 136 2.62 -21.19 -4.13
C ASN A 136 2.72 -22.34 -3.11
N ASN A 137 1.80 -22.52 -2.15
CA ASN A 137 1.94 -23.49 -1.03
C ASN A 137 3.34 -23.51 -0.36
N LEU A 138 4.11 -22.43 -0.50
CA LEU A 138 5.53 -22.35 -0.13
C LEU A 138 5.73 -21.07 0.70
N SER A 139 5.84 -21.29 2.01
CA SER A 139 6.58 -20.50 3.00
C SER A 139 7.28 -19.23 2.45
N LEU A 140 6.55 -18.13 2.33
CA LEU A 140 7.15 -16.80 2.34
C LEU A 140 7.25 -16.35 3.79
N ASP A 141 8.47 -16.44 4.33
CA ASP A 141 8.82 -16.08 5.70
C ASP A 141 8.19 -14.75 6.17
N LYS A 142 7.66 -14.82 7.40
CA LYS A 142 7.25 -13.76 8.34
C LYS A 142 6.88 -12.42 7.70
N GLU A 143 5.59 -12.24 7.46
CA GLU A 143 5.01 -10.93 7.21
C GLU A 143 4.95 -10.07 8.49
N PRO A 144 5.02 -8.73 8.36
CA PRO A 144 4.51 -7.83 9.38
C PRO A 144 2.99 -8.01 9.48
N ASN A 145 2.49 -8.22 10.70
CA ASN A 145 1.06 -8.40 10.99
C ASN A 145 0.24 -7.20 10.49
N CYS A 146 -0.35 -7.31 9.31
CA CYS A 146 -1.36 -6.36 8.82
C CYS A 146 -2.74 -6.60 9.47
N SER A 147 -2.83 -7.55 10.41
CA SER A 147 -4.04 -7.90 11.17
C SER A 147 -4.22 -7.08 12.46
N ALA A 148 -3.34 -6.14 12.78
CA ALA A 148 -3.49 -5.25 13.93
C ALA A 148 -4.01 -3.87 13.50
N LEU A 149 -5.13 -3.82 12.79
CA LEU A 149 -6.00 -2.63 12.87
C LEU A 149 -6.81 -2.82 14.15
N PRO A 150 -6.68 -1.94 15.17
CA PRO A 150 -7.55 -2.02 16.33
C PRO A 150 -8.98 -1.80 15.86
N THR A 151 -9.80 -2.84 15.98
CA THR A 151 -11.25 -2.67 16.10
C THR A 151 -11.50 -1.94 17.42
N LEU A 152 -11.88 -0.66 17.28
CA LEU A 152 -12.46 0.25 18.28
C LEU A 152 -11.52 0.73 19.40
#